data_AF-A0A7C8E3Y1-F1
#
_entry.id   AF-A0A7C8E3Y1-F1
#
_cell.length_a   1.000
_cell.length_b   1.000
_cell.length_c   1.000
_cell.angle_alpha   90.00
_cell.angle_beta   90.00
_cell.angle_gamma   90.00
#
_symmetry.space_group_name_H-M   'P 1'
#
loop_
_entity.id
_entity.type
_entity.pdbx_description
1 polymer ?
#
loop_
_entity_poly.entity_id
_entity_poly.type
_entity_poly.pdbx_seq_one_letter_code
_entity_poly.pdbx_strand_id
1 'polypeptide(L)'
;IQGPLTDEERLRHAQLMIREMAMPTAALDLLFEEVIAPFFGEVAGRLHPLMEEGMEKERLMLNIISVFSMVIYFNFARIPVRRATGQEYDETFKERLVDHIVKFSVTGFGLNGEAKG
;
A
#
# COMPACT_ATOMS: atom_id res chain seq x y z
N ILE A 1 -13.12 -3.24 -3.36
CA ILE A 1 -12.16 -3.14 -4.49
C ILE A 1 -12.28 -4.37 -5.39
N GLN A 2 -13.13 -4.31 -6.42
CA GLN A 2 -12.91 -5.11 -7.63
C GLN A 2 -11.69 -4.52 -8.32
N GLY A 3 -10.52 -5.15 -8.14
CA GLY A 3 -9.34 -4.81 -8.93
C GLY A 3 -9.54 -5.28 -10.38
N PRO A 4 -8.79 -4.74 -11.34
CA PRO A 4 -8.93 -5.10 -12.75
C PRO A 4 -8.59 -6.57 -13.05
N LEU A 5 -7.95 -7.25 -12.10
CA LEU A 5 -7.53 -8.64 -12.20
C LEU A 5 -8.58 -9.59 -11.66
N THR A 6 -8.83 -10.68 -12.40
CA THR A 6 -9.48 -11.90 -11.90
C THR A 6 -8.69 -12.49 -10.72
N ASP A 7 -9.30 -13.41 -9.98
CA ASP A 7 -8.62 -14.06 -8.86
C ASP A 7 -7.43 -14.93 -9.31
N GLU A 8 -7.50 -15.52 -10.50
CA GLU A 8 -6.36 -16.25 -11.08
C GLU A 8 -5.21 -15.30 -11.44
N GLU A 9 -5.50 -14.20 -12.13
CA GLU A 9 -4.48 -13.19 -12.48
C GLU A 9 -3.84 -12.59 -11.23
N ARG A 10 -4.63 -12.34 -10.18
CA ARG A 10 -4.14 -11.84 -8.90
C ARG A 10 -3.20 -12.83 -8.21
N LEU A 11 -3.56 -14.12 -8.21
CA LEU A 11 -2.71 -15.17 -7.64
C LEU A 11 -1.38 -15.27 -8.40
N ARG A 12 -1.44 -15.28 -9.74
CA ARG A 12 -0.25 -15.33 -10.59
C ARG A 12 0.65 -14.11 -10.39
N HIS A 13 0.04 -12.92 -10.33
CA HIS A 13 0.76 -11.68 -10.03
C HIS A 13 1.49 -11.76 -8.69
N ALA A 14 0.81 -12.19 -7.63
CA ALA A 14 1.41 -12.34 -6.31
C ALA A 14 2.59 -13.33 -6.29
N GLN A 15 2.45 -14.47 -6.97
CA GLN A 15 3.53 -15.47 -7.07
C GLN A 15 4.77 -14.90 -7.76
N LEU A 16 4.59 -14.18 -8.87
CA LEU A 16 5.69 -13.55 -9.60
C LEU A 16 6.37 -12.47 -8.75
N MET A 17 5.58 -11.59 -8.12
CA MET A 17 6.13 -10.54 -7.26
C MET A 17 6.91 -11.12 -6.08
N ILE A 18 6.37 -12.13 -5.38
CA ILE A 18 7.07 -12.76 -4.25
C ILE A 18 8.36 -13.44 -4.71
N ARG A 19 8.34 -14.11 -5.87
CA ARG A 19 9.55 -14.72 -6.42
C ARG A 19 10.62 -13.69 -6.68
N GLU A 20 10.31 -12.60 -7.38
CA GLU A 20 11.28 -11.53 -7.68
C GLU A 20 11.78 -10.83 -6.42
N MET A 21 10.93 -10.65 -5.41
CA MET A 21 11.35 -10.05 -4.13
C MET A 21 12.28 -10.96 -3.33
N ALA A 22 12.09 -12.29 -3.40
CA ALA A 22 12.92 -13.26 -2.69
C ALA A 22 14.21 -13.64 -3.45
N MET A 23 14.14 -13.65 -4.78
CA MET A 23 15.24 -13.97 -5.68
C MET A 23 15.21 -12.98 -6.86
N PRO A 24 15.80 -11.79 -6.68
CA PRO A 24 15.80 -10.75 -7.69
C PRO A 24 16.43 -11.19 -9.01
N THR A 25 15.76 -10.85 -10.11
CA THR A 25 16.31 -10.93 -11.46
C THR A 25 16.18 -9.57 -12.14
N ALA A 26 16.66 -9.45 -13.39
CA ALA A 26 16.48 -8.24 -14.20
C ALA A 26 15.01 -7.83 -14.37
N ALA A 27 14.05 -8.74 -14.15
CA ALA A 27 12.63 -8.40 -14.14
C ALA A 27 12.26 -7.48 -12.96
N LEU A 28 12.90 -7.62 -11.80
CA LEU A 28 12.65 -6.71 -10.67
C LEU A 28 13.15 -5.31 -10.97
N ASP A 29 14.33 -5.17 -11.58
CA ASP A 29 14.90 -3.88 -11.94
C ASP A 29 14.00 -3.16 -12.95
N LEU A 30 13.56 -3.89 -13.99
CA LEU A 30 12.61 -3.36 -14.99
C LEU A 30 11.30 -2.90 -14.34
N LEU A 31 10.72 -3.73 -13.45
CA LEU A 31 9.51 -3.36 -12.72
C LEU A 31 9.73 -2.14 -11.83
N PHE A 32 10.90 -2.02 -11.21
CA PHE A 32 11.21 -0.89 -10.36
C PHE A 32 11.32 0.40 -11.15
N GLU A 33 12.09 0.38 -12.24
CA GLU A 33 12.35 1.55 -13.09
C GLU A 33 11.09 2.00 -13.85
N GLU A 34 10.33 1.06 -14.42
CA GLU A 34 9.20 1.40 -15.29
C GLU A 34 7.89 1.62 -14.53
N VAL A 35 7.72 1.02 -13.34
CA VAL A 35 6.43 1.00 -12.64
C VAL A 35 6.53 1.54 -11.22
N ILE A 36 7.37 0.96 -10.37
CA ILE A 36 7.35 1.26 -8.92
C ILE A 36 7.86 2.68 -8.65
N ALA A 37 9.03 3.04 -9.19
CA ALA A 37 9.65 4.33 -8.93
C ALA A 37 8.84 5.52 -9.50
N PRO A 38 8.34 5.50 -10.75
CA PRO A 38 7.49 6.57 -11.28
C PRO A 38 6.22 6.76 -10.45
N PHE A 39 5.57 5.65 -10.09
CA PHE A 39 4.34 5.68 -9.32
C PHE A 39 4.54 6.23 -7.90
N PHE A 40 5.60 5.80 -7.20
CA PHE A 40 5.93 6.37 -5.90
C PHE A 40 6.30 7.85 -6.00
N GLY A 41 6.98 8.25 -7.09
CA GLY A 41 7.27 9.66 -7.38
C GLY A 41 5.99 10.50 -7.52
N GLU A 42 4.99 10.02 -8.27
CA GLU A 42 3.71 10.70 -8.38
C GLU A 42 2.97 10.82 -7.05
N VAL A 43 2.93 9.73 -6.26
CA VAL A 43 2.29 9.74 -4.94
C VAL A 43 3.01 10.72 -4.01
N ALA A 44 4.34 10.70 -3.99
CA ALA A 44 5.13 11.65 -3.20
C ALA A 44 4.86 13.10 -3.62
N GLY A 45 4.80 13.38 -4.92
CA GLY A 45 4.48 14.72 -5.43
C GLY A 45 3.10 15.22 -5.03
N ARG A 46 2.11 14.33 -4.92
CA ARG A 46 0.74 14.66 -4.47
C ARG A 46 0.64 14.84 -2.96
N LEU A 47 1.42 14.08 -2.19
CA LEU A 47 1.39 14.14 -0.72
C LEU A 47 2.28 15.24 -0.17
N HIS A 48 3.38 15.59 -0.83
CA HIS A 48 4.35 16.57 -0.35
C HIS A 48 3.72 17.91 0.09
N PRO A 49 2.76 18.51 -0.65
CA PRO A 49 2.10 19.76 -0.23
C PRO A 49 1.24 19.64 1.03
N LEU A 50 0.89 18.42 1.45
CA LEU A 50 0.06 18.15 2.63
C LEU A 50 0.90 17.83 3.88
N MET A 51 2.21 17.69 3.73
CA MET A 51 3.10 17.31 4.82
C MET A 51 3.51 18.52 5.66
N GLU A 52 3.92 18.25 6.91
CA GLU A 52 4.54 19.24 7.79
C GLU A 52 5.74 19.91 7.10
N GLU A 53 5.88 21.22 7.28
CA GLU A 53 7.01 21.98 6.77
C GLU A 53 8.32 21.39 7.30
N GLY A 54 9.26 21.10 6.41
CA GLY A 54 10.55 20.48 6.77
C GLY A 54 10.52 18.95 6.91
N MET A 55 9.43 18.25 6.51
CA MET A 55 9.46 16.79 6.46
C MET A 55 10.53 16.28 5.49
N GLU A 56 11.43 15.44 6.01
CA GLU A 56 12.47 14.79 5.22
C GLU A 56 11.91 13.89 4.12
N LYS A 57 12.54 13.92 2.94
CA LYS A 57 12.14 13.10 1.78
C LYS A 57 12.10 11.61 2.11
N GLU A 58 13.09 11.11 2.86
CA GLU A 58 13.14 9.72 3.27
C GLU A 58 11.92 9.34 4.13
N ARG A 59 11.53 10.20 5.08
CA ARG A 59 10.36 9.99 5.94
C ARG A 59 9.07 9.92 5.11
N LEU A 60 8.90 10.82 4.14
CA LEU A 60 7.75 10.78 3.22
C LEU A 60 7.72 9.45 2.45
N MET A 61 8.85 9.01 1.92
CA MET A 61 8.95 7.74 1.19
C MET A 61 8.63 6.53 2.07
N LEU A 62 9.15 6.48 3.31
CA LEU A 62 8.84 5.41 4.26
C LEU A 62 7.35 5.37 4.63
N ASN A 63 6.72 6.54 4.77
CA ASN A 63 5.27 6.60 4.98
C ASN A 63 4.50 6.05 3.78
N ILE A 64 4.85 6.47 2.57
CA ILE A 64 4.25 5.94 1.32
C ILE A 64 4.41 4.42 1.25
N ILE A 65 5.62 3.91 1.46
CA ILE A 65 5.91 2.47 1.47
C ILE A 65 5.04 1.77 2.50
N SER A 66 4.89 2.32 3.70
CA SER A 66 4.06 1.73 4.76
C SER A 66 2.59 1.60 4.35
N VAL A 67 2.02 2.63 3.72
CA VAL A 67 0.65 2.58 3.17
C VAL A 67 0.53 1.47 2.13
N PHE A 68 1.48 1.41 1.19
CA PHE A 68 1.49 0.38 0.17
C PHE A 68 1.66 -1.02 0.74
N SER A 69 2.53 -1.22 1.73
CA SER A 69 2.72 -2.51 2.40
C SER A 69 1.41 -3.00 3.03
N MET A 70 0.62 -2.13 3.66
CA MET A 70 -0.69 -2.50 4.19
C MET A 70 -1.65 -2.90 3.07
N VAL A 71 -1.75 -2.09 2.00
CA VAL A 71 -2.63 -2.40 0.85
C VAL A 71 -2.26 -3.73 0.21
N ILE A 72 -0.97 -3.97 -0.05
CA ILE A 72 -0.44 -5.21 -0.62
C ILE A 72 -0.75 -6.38 0.31
N TYR A 73 -0.48 -6.25 1.61
CA TYR A 73 -0.74 -7.31 2.58
C TYR A 73 -2.22 -7.68 2.61
N PHE A 74 -3.14 -6.72 2.74
CA PHE A 74 -4.57 -7.00 2.77
C PHE A 74 -5.11 -7.53 1.43
N ASN A 75 -4.44 -7.25 0.31
CA ASN A 75 -4.79 -7.80 -1.00
C ASN A 75 -4.29 -9.24 -1.18
N PHE A 76 -3.07 -9.54 -0.72
CA PHE A 76 -2.42 -10.84 -0.86
C PHE A 76 -2.88 -11.85 0.20
N ALA A 77 -2.95 -11.43 1.46
CA ALA A 77 -3.18 -12.27 2.62
C ALA A 77 -4.69 -12.49 2.91
N ARG A 78 -5.54 -12.59 1.89
CA ARG A 78 -7.00 -12.67 2.09
C ARG A 78 -7.44 -13.84 2.95
N ILE A 79 -6.86 -15.02 2.72
CA ILE A 79 -7.19 -16.24 3.48
C ILE A 79 -6.87 -16.09 4.96
N PRO A 80 -5.63 -15.76 5.38
CA PRO A 80 -5.32 -15.58 6.79
C PRO A 80 -6.09 -14.40 7.41
N VAL A 81 -6.27 -13.29 6.71
CA VAL A 81 -7.06 -12.15 7.21
C VAL A 81 -8.52 -12.55 7.44
N ARG A 82 -9.14 -13.27 6.50
CA ARG A 82 -10.49 -13.81 6.68
C ARG A 82 -10.57 -14.72 7.91
N ARG A 83 -9.62 -15.63 8.08
CA ARG A 83 -9.59 -16.53 9.25
C ARG A 83 -9.41 -15.78 10.56
N ALA A 84 -8.56 -14.76 10.58
CA ALA A 84 -8.29 -13.96 11.77
C ALA A 84 -9.47 -13.06 12.17
N THR A 85 -10.23 -12.56 11.19
CA THR A 85 -11.31 -11.60 11.41
C THR A 85 -12.72 -12.22 11.40
N GLY A 86 -12.87 -13.43 10.86
CA GLY A 86 -14.16 -14.07 10.62
C GLY A 86 -14.98 -13.38 9.52
N GLN A 87 -14.40 -12.48 8.72
CA GLN A 87 -15.10 -11.71 7.68
C GLN A 87 -14.79 -12.24 6.28
N GLU A 88 -15.82 -12.34 5.44
CA GLU A 88 -15.62 -12.57 4.00
C GLU A 88 -15.11 -11.30 3.31
N TYR A 89 -14.39 -11.46 2.20
CA TYR A 89 -13.82 -10.35 1.41
C TYR A 89 -14.86 -9.71 0.46
N ASP A 90 -16.04 -9.43 0.98
CA ASP A 90 -17.10 -8.70 0.28
C ASP A 90 -16.78 -7.20 0.16
N GLU A 91 -17.61 -6.44 -0.56
CA GLU A 91 -17.38 -4.99 -0.72
C GLU A 91 -17.43 -4.26 0.63
N THR A 92 -18.34 -4.63 1.52
CA THR A 92 -18.48 -4.02 2.86
C THR A 92 -17.20 -4.19 3.69
N PHE A 93 -16.59 -5.37 3.70
CA PHE A 93 -15.34 -5.59 4.41
C PHE A 93 -14.18 -4.86 3.74
N LYS A 94 -14.14 -4.80 2.41
CA LYS A 94 -13.12 -4.04 1.69
C LYS A 94 -13.21 -2.54 1.98
N GLU A 95 -14.40 -1.96 2.09
CA GLU A 95 -14.59 -0.57 2.52
C GLU A 95 -14.07 -0.34 3.94
N ARG A 96 -14.35 -1.25 4.88
CA ARG A 96 -13.80 -1.17 6.25
C ARG A 96 -12.28 -1.28 6.29
N LEU A 97 -11.67 -2.10 5.43
CA LEU A 97 -10.21 -2.18 5.31
C LEU A 97 -9.61 -0.89 4.77
N VAL A 98 -10.25 -0.25 3.78
CA VAL A 98 -9.81 1.05 3.26
C VAL A 98 -9.87 2.11 4.35
N ASP A 99 -10.99 2.22 5.08
CA ASP A 99 -11.14 3.16 6.19
C ASP A 99 -10.11 2.90 7.30
N HIS A 100 -9.84 1.64 7.62
CA HIS A 100 -8.80 1.26 8.57
C HIS A 100 -7.41 1.71 8.11
N ILE A 101 -7.02 1.43 6.85
CA ILE A 101 -5.73 1.83 6.29
C ILE A 101 -5.60 3.36 6.31
N VAL A 102 -6.63 4.10 5.92
CA VAL A 102 -6.64 5.56 5.93
C VAL A 102 -6.41 6.08 7.36
N LYS A 103 -7.21 5.63 8.34
CA LYS A 103 -7.08 6.05 9.74
C LYS A 103 -5.69 5.74 10.32
N PHE A 104 -5.18 4.54 10.04
CA PHE A 104 -3.85 4.14 10.48
C PHE A 104 -2.76 5.03 9.85
N SER A 105 -2.88 5.30 8.55
CA SER A 105 -1.88 6.05 7.79
C SER A 105 -1.85 7.53 8.17
N VAL A 106 -3.02 8.17 8.36
CA VAL A 106 -3.12 9.59 8.76
C VAL A 106 -2.38 9.86 10.07
N THR A 107 -2.43 8.91 11.02
CA THR A 107 -1.67 8.97 12.27
C THR A 107 -0.16 8.90 12.00
N GLY A 108 0.28 8.03 11.09
CA GLY A 108 1.68 7.90 10.68
C GLY A 108 2.23 9.11 9.91
N PHE A 109 1.38 9.82 9.17
CA PHE A 109 1.74 11.06 8.47
C PHE A 109 1.84 12.29 9.39
N GLY A 110 1.51 12.19 10.67
CA GLY A 110 1.47 13.34 11.58
C GLY A 110 0.28 14.29 11.31
N LEU A 111 -0.66 13.88 10.48
CA LEU A 111 -1.83 14.70 10.09
C LEU A 111 -2.90 14.77 11.20
N ASN A 112 -2.73 14.03 12.29
CA ASN A 112 -3.49 14.20 13.52
C ASN A 112 -2.93 15.38 14.32
N GLY A 113 -3.03 16.58 13.74
CA GLY A 113 -2.98 17.78 14.54
C GLY A 113 -4.23 17.81 15.40
N GLU A 114 -4.10 17.50 16.69
CA GLU A 114 -4.88 18.24 17.67
C GLU A 114 -4.65 19.71 17.34
N ALA A 115 -5.74 20.44 17.07
CA ALA A 115 -5.71 21.89 17.07
C ALA A 115 -5.17 22.31 18.44
N LYS A 116 -3.87 22.64 18.50
CA LYS A 116 -3.32 23.37 19.63
C LYS A 116 -4.00 24.74 19.59
N GLY A 117 -4.77 25.01 20.64
CA GLY A 117 -5.57 26.22 20.81
C GLY A 117 -4.74 27.49 20.92
#